data_AF-S4RBB5-F1
#
_entry.id   AF-S4RBB5-F1
#
_cell.length_a   1.000
_cell.length_b   1.000
_cell.length_c   1.000
_cell.angle_alpha   90.00
_cell.angle_beta   90.00
_cell.angle_gamma   90.00
#
_symmetry.space_group_name_H-M   'P 1'
#
loop_
_entity.id
_entity.type
_entity.pdbx_description
1 polymer ?
#
loop_
_entity_poly.entity_id
_entity_poly.type
_entity_poly.pdbx_seq_one_letter_code
_entity_poly.pdbx_strand_id
1 'polypeptide(L)'
;RNVTLQGLRAPVTLNELISSKVIDHKTATQIKSGAVTVQEASRRLAPYLQGNKVIGGLYIESVRERVSIYNAIRRQIIRPGSGLQLLEAQAATGFIIEPETRRKLSVDEAMRHGVIGPEFYEKLLSAEQAVTGYKDPITGERLSLFQAMQRGMIVRVHGLRLLEAQVATGGIIDPTFSHRLPLEVAYARGLIDRGITCTLADLSDDNKGFFDPNTDENLTYTQLQHRCVPDPAGDLLLLPLIPK
;
A
#
# COMPACT_ATOMS: atom_id res chain seq x y z
N ARG A 1 22.60 22.18 1.30
CA ARG A 1 21.58 21.59 2.21
C ARG A 1 21.21 20.22 1.66
N ASN A 2 21.23 19.17 2.49
CA ASN A 2 20.70 17.87 2.10
C ASN A 2 19.18 17.93 2.19
N VAL A 3 18.53 18.22 1.06
CA VAL A 3 17.07 18.22 0.97
C VAL A 3 16.59 16.78 0.83
N THR A 4 15.59 16.42 1.61
CA THR A 4 14.92 15.12 1.58
C THR A 4 13.41 15.33 1.47
N LEU A 5 12.71 14.31 0.97
CA LEU A 5 11.25 14.27 0.91
C LEU A 5 10.76 13.12 1.79
N GLN A 6 9.59 13.25 2.41
CA GLN A 6 9.07 12.20 3.30
C GLN A 6 8.59 10.99 2.51
N GLY A 7 9.21 9.83 2.72
CA GLY A 7 8.76 8.53 2.20
C GLY A 7 7.75 7.83 3.12
N LEU A 8 7.68 6.51 3.05
CA LEU A 8 6.73 5.67 3.78
C LEU A 8 7.07 5.54 5.28
N ARG A 9 8.34 5.36 5.60
CA ARG A 9 8.88 5.21 6.96
C ARG A 9 10.12 6.04 7.22
N ALA A 10 10.85 6.39 6.16
CA ALA A 10 12.07 7.20 6.23
C ALA A 10 12.06 8.32 5.18
N PRO A 11 12.80 9.42 5.42
CA PRO A 11 13.00 10.45 4.41
C PRO A 11 13.87 9.94 3.26
N VAL A 12 13.47 10.26 2.03
CA VAL A 12 14.12 9.89 0.77
C VAL A 12 15.00 11.04 0.30
N THR A 13 16.24 10.73 -0.09
CA THR A 13 17.17 11.75 -0.61
C THR A 13 16.90 12.07 -2.07
N LEU A 14 17.22 13.29 -2.51
CA LEU A 14 17.12 13.64 -3.94
C LEU A 14 18.01 12.78 -4.83
N ASN A 15 19.18 12.34 -4.34
CA ASN A 15 20.06 11.46 -5.12
C ASN A 15 19.41 10.09 -5.34
N GLU A 16 18.69 9.59 -4.35
CA GLU A 16 17.94 8.34 -4.49
C GLU A 16 16.76 8.49 -5.45
N LEU A 17 16.05 9.62 -5.43
CA LEU A 17 14.98 9.87 -6.41
C LEU A 17 15.50 9.96 -7.85
N ILE A 18 16.75 10.40 -8.05
CA ILE A 18 17.42 10.37 -9.36
C ILE A 18 17.85 8.94 -9.72
N SER A 19 18.49 8.22 -8.80
CA SER A 19 18.96 6.84 -9.02
C SER A 19 17.81 5.90 -9.36
N SER A 20 16.63 6.15 -8.77
CA SER A 20 15.38 5.44 -9.01
C SER A 20 14.58 5.96 -10.20
N LYS A 21 15.14 6.92 -10.97
CA LYS A 21 14.51 7.53 -12.15
C LYS A 21 13.13 8.15 -11.88
N VAL A 22 12.85 8.52 -10.62
CA VAL A 22 11.61 9.19 -10.21
C VAL A 22 11.66 10.68 -10.58
N ILE A 23 12.85 11.29 -10.51
CA ILE A 23 13.11 12.65 -10.97
C ILE A 23 14.39 12.73 -11.81
N ASP A 24 14.50 13.75 -12.64
CA ASP A 24 15.73 14.08 -13.35
C ASP A 24 16.63 15.05 -12.52
N HIS A 25 17.87 15.23 -13.00
CA HIS A 25 18.83 16.14 -12.38
C HIS A 25 18.35 17.61 -12.37
N LYS A 26 17.56 18.02 -13.37
CA LYS A 26 17.02 19.38 -13.47
C LYS A 26 16.04 19.65 -12.34
N THR A 27 15.08 18.75 -12.13
CA THR A 27 14.07 18.83 -11.06
C THR A 27 14.75 18.82 -9.70
N ALA A 28 15.72 17.93 -9.49
CA ALA A 28 16.48 17.90 -8.23
C ALA A 28 17.22 19.21 -7.96
N THR A 29 17.76 19.86 -9.00
CA THR A 29 18.42 21.17 -8.88
C THR A 29 17.42 22.27 -8.53
N GLN A 30 16.23 22.28 -9.15
CA GLN A 30 15.16 23.22 -8.82
C GLN A 30 14.66 23.09 -7.37
N ILE A 31 14.60 21.87 -6.85
CA ILE A 31 14.26 21.63 -5.44
C ILE A 31 15.39 22.12 -4.53
N LYS A 32 16.66 21.84 -4.86
CA LYS A 32 17.82 22.27 -4.06
C LYS A 32 17.98 23.80 -4.03
N SER A 33 17.67 24.49 -5.13
CA SER A 33 17.74 25.95 -5.22
C SER A 33 16.54 26.67 -4.61
N GLY A 34 15.46 25.94 -4.27
CA GLY A 34 14.22 26.50 -3.73
C GLY A 34 13.26 27.03 -4.78
N ALA A 35 13.55 26.88 -6.07
CA ALA A 35 12.62 27.22 -7.16
C ALA A 35 11.35 26.34 -7.13
N VAL A 36 11.46 25.11 -6.63
CA VAL A 36 10.33 24.24 -6.28
C VAL A 36 10.40 23.97 -4.78
N THR A 37 9.32 24.26 -4.06
CA THR A 37 9.26 24.01 -2.61
C THR A 37 9.17 22.51 -2.32
N VAL A 38 9.60 22.11 -1.12
CA VAL A 38 9.51 20.71 -0.65
C VAL A 38 8.06 20.24 -0.61
N GLN A 39 7.11 21.12 -0.26
CA GLN A 39 5.69 20.82 -0.25
C GLN A 39 5.17 20.54 -1.66
N GLU A 40 5.55 21.38 -2.63
CA GLU A 40 5.13 21.20 -4.03
C GLU A 40 5.74 19.93 -4.64
N ALA A 41 7.02 19.68 -4.38
CA ALA A 41 7.68 18.45 -4.80
C ALA A 41 7.03 17.21 -4.18
N SER A 42 6.74 17.24 -2.87
CA SER A 42 6.06 16.14 -2.18
C SER A 42 4.70 15.83 -2.78
N ARG A 43 3.92 16.86 -3.17
CA ARG A 43 2.62 16.70 -3.82
C ARG A 43 2.75 16.07 -5.21
N ARG A 44 3.67 16.56 -6.04
CA ARG A 44 3.90 16.04 -7.41
C ARG A 44 4.41 14.61 -7.40
N LEU A 45 5.26 14.28 -6.42
CA LEU A 45 5.91 12.97 -6.30
C LEU A 45 5.20 12.03 -5.33
N ALA A 46 4.01 12.41 -4.83
CA ALA A 46 3.24 11.61 -3.88
C ALA A 46 3.06 10.14 -4.32
N PRO A 47 2.78 9.81 -5.61
CA PRO A 47 2.68 8.43 -6.07
C PRO A 47 3.93 7.58 -5.81
N TYR A 48 5.12 8.19 -5.88
CA TYR A 48 6.39 7.50 -5.67
C TYR A 48 6.88 7.59 -4.22
N LEU A 49 6.48 8.62 -3.47
CA LEU A 49 6.89 8.79 -2.07
C LEU A 49 6.04 7.96 -1.11
N GLN A 50 4.72 7.98 -1.30
CA GLN A 50 3.76 7.34 -0.40
C GLN A 50 2.72 6.47 -1.13
N GLY A 51 2.61 6.56 -2.45
CA GLY A 51 1.63 5.83 -3.24
C GLY A 51 0.44 6.68 -3.69
N ASN A 52 -0.38 6.06 -4.54
CA ASN A 52 -1.67 6.54 -4.99
C ASN A 52 -2.76 6.23 -3.95
N LYS A 53 -4.01 6.57 -4.28
CA LYS A 53 -5.16 6.31 -3.42
C LYS A 53 -5.32 4.82 -3.16
N VAL A 54 -5.43 4.46 -1.88
CA VAL A 54 -5.73 3.10 -1.40
C VAL A 54 -7.21 3.01 -1.03
N ILE A 55 -7.74 1.79 -0.94
CA ILE A 55 -9.04 1.54 -0.31
C ILE A 55 -8.89 1.82 1.20
N GLY A 56 -9.27 3.02 1.61
CA GLY A 56 -9.07 3.57 2.94
C GLY A 56 -10.15 3.16 3.95
N GLY A 57 -11.30 2.70 3.47
CA GLY A 57 -12.46 2.36 4.30
C GLY A 57 -13.67 2.00 3.46
N LEU A 58 -14.82 1.97 4.11
CA LEU A 58 -16.11 1.68 3.51
C LEU A 58 -16.99 2.92 3.56
N TYR A 59 -17.91 3.02 2.61
CA TYR A 59 -18.92 4.08 2.58
C TYR A 59 -20.31 3.46 2.63
N ILE A 60 -21.03 3.68 3.72
CA ILE A 60 -22.41 3.20 3.88
C ILE A 60 -23.34 4.24 3.27
N GLU A 61 -23.87 3.95 2.08
CA GLU A 61 -24.62 4.93 1.29
C GLU A 61 -25.90 5.40 1.97
N SER A 62 -26.62 4.48 2.64
CA SER A 62 -27.91 4.75 3.28
C SER A 62 -27.85 5.83 4.36
N VAL A 63 -26.74 5.90 5.09
CA VAL A 63 -26.49 6.86 6.17
C VAL A 63 -25.37 7.87 5.84
N ARG A 64 -24.82 7.80 4.62
CA ARG A 64 -23.70 8.62 4.14
C ARG A 64 -22.51 8.63 5.10
N GLU A 65 -22.23 7.48 5.69
CA GLU A 65 -21.22 7.31 6.75
C GLU A 65 -19.93 6.72 6.17
N ARG A 66 -18.78 7.26 6.56
CA ARG A 66 -17.47 6.63 6.31
C ARG A 66 -17.11 5.77 7.50
N VAL A 67 -16.70 4.53 7.26
CA VAL A 67 -16.39 3.59 8.34
C VAL A 67 -15.04 2.93 8.07
N SER A 68 -14.19 2.88 9.08
CA SER A 68 -12.95 2.09 9.03
C SER A 68 -13.25 0.61 8.77
N ILE A 69 -12.32 -0.11 8.12
CA ILE A 69 -12.51 -1.53 7.80
C ILE A 69 -12.72 -2.35 9.09
N TYR A 70 -11.97 -2.04 10.15
CA TYR A 70 -12.10 -2.70 11.43
C TYR A 70 -13.45 -2.43 12.10
N ASN A 71 -13.94 -1.18 12.08
CA ASN A 71 -15.27 -0.87 12.62
C ASN A 71 -16.38 -1.58 11.84
N ALA A 72 -16.23 -1.74 10.52
CA ALA A 72 -17.19 -2.49 9.72
C ALA A 72 -17.18 -3.99 10.04
N ILE A 73 -16.01 -4.59 10.32
CA ILE A 73 -15.91 -5.96 10.84
C ILE A 73 -16.64 -6.08 12.18
N ARG A 74 -16.36 -5.17 13.13
CA ARG A 74 -16.98 -5.17 14.47
C ARG A 74 -18.50 -5.01 14.43
N ARG A 75 -19.01 -4.21 13.49
CA ARG A 75 -20.44 -4.01 13.23
C ARG A 75 -21.06 -5.14 12.40
N GLN A 76 -20.28 -6.17 12.02
CA GLN A 76 -20.70 -7.29 11.18
C GLN A 76 -21.23 -6.87 9.80
N ILE A 77 -20.77 -5.72 9.31
CA ILE A 77 -21.14 -5.20 7.99
C ILE A 77 -20.42 -5.98 6.89
N ILE A 78 -19.17 -6.37 7.14
CA ILE A 78 -18.39 -7.25 6.27
C ILE A 78 -17.84 -8.42 7.06
N ARG A 79 -17.54 -9.53 6.37
CA ARG A 79 -16.96 -10.72 6.99
C ARG A 79 -15.53 -10.42 7.48
N PRO A 80 -15.12 -10.96 8.65
CA PRO A 80 -13.76 -10.75 9.17
C PRO A 80 -12.65 -11.13 8.18
N GLY A 81 -12.85 -12.20 7.39
CA GLY A 81 -11.88 -12.62 6.37
C GLY A 81 -11.66 -11.58 5.28
N SER A 82 -12.73 -11.06 4.68
CA SER A 82 -12.65 -10.02 3.63
C SER A 82 -12.07 -8.71 4.17
N GLY A 83 -12.45 -8.31 5.39
CA GLY A 83 -11.91 -7.12 6.01
C GLY A 83 -10.42 -7.24 6.36
N LEU A 84 -9.96 -8.42 6.81
CA LEU A 84 -8.55 -8.68 7.03
C LEU A 84 -7.73 -8.51 5.74
N GLN A 85 -8.20 -9.04 4.60
CA GLN A 85 -7.51 -8.88 3.32
C GLN A 85 -7.30 -7.40 2.94
N LEU A 86 -8.31 -6.56 3.18
CA LEU A 86 -8.21 -5.12 2.94
C LEU A 86 -7.25 -4.42 3.91
N LEU A 87 -7.26 -4.81 5.19
CA LEU A 87 -6.31 -4.27 6.19
C LEU A 87 -4.86 -4.69 5.89
N GLU A 88 -4.64 -5.93 5.45
CA GLU A 88 -3.32 -6.41 5.01
C GLU A 88 -2.83 -5.62 3.79
N ALA A 89 -3.71 -5.33 2.83
CA ALA A 89 -3.37 -4.48 1.69
C ALA A 89 -3.01 -3.06 2.12
N GLN A 90 -3.72 -2.47 3.10
CA GLN A 90 -3.36 -1.18 3.68
C GLN A 90 -1.96 -1.21 4.32
N ALA A 91 -1.70 -2.21 5.17
CA ALA A 91 -0.40 -2.38 5.81
C ALA A 91 0.74 -2.55 4.79
N ALA A 92 0.53 -3.39 3.76
CA ALA A 92 1.53 -3.70 2.74
C ALA A 92 1.74 -2.59 1.70
N THR A 93 0.85 -1.60 1.63
CA THR A 93 0.96 -0.44 0.72
C THR A 93 1.42 0.84 1.41
N GLY A 94 1.55 0.80 2.73
CA GLY A 94 2.20 1.86 3.50
C GLY A 94 1.63 2.06 4.88
N PHE A 95 0.30 2.09 5.05
CA PHE A 95 -0.30 2.58 6.28
C PHE A 95 -1.68 1.98 6.51
N ILE A 96 -2.03 1.73 7.77
CA ILE A 96 -3.42 1.55 8.18
C ILE A 96 -4.10 2.92 8.17
N ILE A 97 -5.30 2.96 7.59
CA ILE A 97 -6.04 4.21 7.40
C ILE A 97 -7.20 4.29 8.39
N GLU A 98 -7.29 5.43 9.08
CA GLU A 98 -8.48 5.85 9.82
C GLU A 98 -9.27 6.83 8.93
N PRO A 99 -10.32 6.41 8.20
CA PRO A 99 -10.96 7.24 7.19
C PRO A 99 -11.71 8.46 7.76
N GLU A 100 -12.13 8.42 9.01
CA GLU A 100 -12.84 9.51 9.70
C GLU A 100 -11.93 10.73 9.88
N THR A 101 -10.68 10.50 10.31
CA THR A 101 -9.66 11.52 10.58
C THR A 101 -8.62 11.66 9.47
N ARG A 102 -8.60 10.72 8.51
CA ARG A 102 -7.60 10.55 7.43
C ARG A 102 -6.19 10.32 7.93
N ARG A 103 -6.05 9.81 9.15
CA ARG A 103 -4.74 9.46 9.69
C ARG A 103 -4.19 8.24 8.98
N LYS A 104 -2.92 8.33 8.59
CA LYS A 104 -2.09 7.24 8.09
C LYS A 104 -1.22 6.78 9.25
N LEU A 105 -1.37 5.53 9.66
CA LEU A 105 -0.75 4.98 10.86
C LEU A 105 0.10 3.76 10.51
N SER A 106 1.20 3.56 11.24
CA SER A 106 1.81 2.23 11.30
C SER A 106 0.88 1.22 11.96
N VAL A 107 1.16 -0.07 11.84
CA VAL A 107 0.38 -1.12 12.52
C VAL A 107 0.41 -0.93 14.04
N ASP A 108 1.57 -0.59 14.61
CA ASP A 108 1.72 -0.30 16.03
C ASP A 108 0.90 0.93 16.48
N GLU A 109 0.89 1.98 15.67
CA GLU A 109 0.08 3.18 15.95
C GLU A 109 -1.41 2.85 15.86
N ALA A 110 -1.83 2.13 14.82
CA ALA A 110 -3.21 1.72 14.64
C ALA A 110 -3.70 0.86 15.82
N MET A 111 -2.86 -0.04 16.33
CA MET A 111 -3.15 -0.85 17.52
C MET A 111 -3.30 0.03 18.77
N ARG A 112 -2.35 0.93 19.02
CA ARG A 112 -2.39 1.86 20.17
C ARG A 112 -3.60 2.80 20.14
N HIS A 113 -4.06 3.19 18.95
CA HIS A 113 -5.21 4.06 18.77
C HIS A 113 -6.54 3.30 18.61
N GLY A 114 -6.54 1.97 18.66
CA GLY A 114 -7.75 1.15 18.52
C GLY A 114 -8.37 1.16 17.10
N VAL A 115 -7.60 1.56 16.09
CA VAL A 115 -8.01 1.52 14.67
C VAL A 115 -8.01 0.08 14.14
N ILE A 116 -7.26 -0.82 14.78
CA ILE A 116 -7.28 -2.27 14.57
C ILE A 116 -7.42 -2.99 15.92
N GLY A 117 -7.87 -4.25 15.88
CA GLY A 117 -7.98 -5.12 17.04
C GLY A 117 -6.74 -6.02 17.26
N PRO A 118 -6.50 -6.50 18.49
CA PRO A 118 -5.40 -7.41 18.82
C PRO A 118 -5.41 -8.69 17.98
N GLU A 119 -6.59 -9.18 17.57
CA GLU A 119 -6.76 -10.38 16.78
C GLU A 119 -6.14 -10.30 15.37
N PHE A 120 -5.88 -9.09 14.88
CA PHE A 120 -5.26 -8.85 13.58
C PHE A 120 -3.81 -8.37 13.68
N TYR A 121 -3.35 -7.97 14.87
CA TYR A 121 -2.05 -7.31 15.05
C TYR A 121 -0.88 -8.07 14.41
N GLU A 122 -0.67 -9.34 14.77
CA GLU A 122 0.44 -10.16 14.23
C GLU A 122 0.39 -10.33 12.71
N LYS A 123 -0.82 -10.52 12.16
CA LYS A 123 -1.01 -10.68 10.71
C LYS A 123 -0.71 -9.40 9.96
N LEU A 124 -1.17 -8.27 10.50
CA LEU A 124 -0.92 -6.96 9.92
C LEU A 124 0.54 -6.54 10.05
N LEU A 125 1.22 -6.89 11.14
CA LEU A 125 2.65 -6.67 11.31
C LEU A 125 3.45 -7.46 10.27
N SER A 126 3.07 -8.72 10.02
CA SER A 126 3.65 -9.53 8.93
C SER A 126 3.39 -8.94 7.53
N ALA A 127 2.26 -8.28 7.31
CA ALA A 127 1.96 -7.60 6.05
C ALA A 127 2.72 -6.26 5.91
N GLU A 128 2.90 -5.52 7.00
CA GLU A 128 3.67 -4.26 7.04
C GLU A 128 5.15 -4.47 6.69
N GLN A 129 5.69 -5.67 6.90
CA GLN A 129 7.02 -6.06 6.43
C GLN A 129 7.19 -5.96 4.92
N ALA A 130 6.11 -5.95 4.12
CA ALA A 130 6.19 -5.63 2.70
C ALA A 130 6.66 -4.18 2.42
N VAL A 131 6.59 -3.31 3.43
CA VAL A 131 7.03 -1.91 3.40
C VAL A 131 8.35 -1.71 4.15
N THR A 132 8.49 -2.32 5.32
CA THR A 132 9.67 -2.16 6.19
C THR A 132 10.79 -3.15 5.89
N GLY A 133 10.48 -4.19 5.13
CA GLY A 133 11.37 -5.28 4.70
C GLY A 133 11.35 -6.48 5.63
N TYR A 134 11.43 -7.67 5.05
CA TYR A 134 11.53 -8.94 5.77
C TYR A 134 12.97 -9.17 6.18
N LYS A 135 13.23 -9.28 7.48
CA LYS A 135 14.58 -9.55 7.99
C LYS A 135 14.89 -11.04 7.88
N ASP A 136 15.89 -11.38 7.07
CA ASP A 136 16.42 -12.73 7.00
C ASP A 136 17.04 -13.11 8.36
N PRO A 137 16.60 -14.18 9.02
CA PRO A 137 17.09 -14.55 10.35
C PRO A 137 18.54 -15.05 10.34
N ILE A 138 19.04 -15.51 9.19
CA ILE A 138 20.38 -16.07 9.05
C ILE A 138 21.37 -14.97 8.67
N THR A 139 21.07 -14.19 7.62
CA THR A 139 22.00 -13.18 7.10
C THR A 139 21.79 -11.80 7.74
N GLY A 140 20.65 -11.57 8.37
CA GLY A 140 20.24 -10.24 8.85
C GLY A 140 19.85 -9.27 7.74
N GLU A 141 19.88 -9.72 6.48
CA GLU A 141 19.54 -8.93 5.30
C GLU A 141 18.07 -8.49 5.33
N ARG A 142 17.80 -7.27 4.87
CA ARG A 142 16.44 -6.77 4.71
C ARG A 142 15.97 -7.04 3.29
N LEU A 143 15.00 -7.93 3.15
CA LEU A 143 14.47 -8.40 1.88
C LEU A 143 13.19 -7.67 1.50
N SER A 144 12.98 -7.48 0.21
CA SER A 144 11.69 -7.07 -0.34
C SER A 144 10.65 -8.19 -0.22
N LEU A 145 9.38 -7.83 -0.40
CA LEU A 145 8.27 -8.80 -0.42
C LEU A 145 8.50 -9.92 -1.45
N PHE A 146 8.97 -9.58 -2.65
CA PHE A 146 9.27 -10.56 -3.69
C PHE A 146 10.43 -11.47 -3.31
N GLN A 147 11.52 -10.92 -2.78
CA GLN A 147 12.67 -11.71 -2.35
C GLN A 147 12.32 -12.65 -1.18
N ALA A 148 11.53 -12.17 -0.22
CA ALA A 148 10.99 -12.99 0.87
C ALA A 148 10.11 -14.14 0.34
N MET A 149 9.32 -13.88 -0.70
CA MET A 149 8.52 -14.91 -1.38
C MET A 149 9.40 -15.96 -2.08
N GLN A 150 10.48 -15.54 -2.75
CA GLN A 150 11.43 -16.46 -3.36
C GLN A 150 12.16 -17.35 -2.33
N ARG A 151 12.41 -16.83 -1.13
CA ARG A 151 13.02 -17.58 -0.01
C ARG A 151 12.01 -18.37 0.83
N GLY A 152 10.73 -18.39 0.45
CA GLY A 152 9.69 -19.13 1.16
C GLY A 152 9.31 -18.57 2.53
N MET A 153 9.71 -17.32 2.83
CA MET A 153 9.37 -16.65 4.10
C MET A 153 7.91 -16.19 4.14
N ILE A 154 7.30 -16.02 2.97
CA ILE A 154 5.87 -15.72 2.81
C ILE A 154 5.25 -16.69 1.81
N VAL A 155 4.04 -17.15 2.12
CA VAL A 155 3.29 -18.05 1.24
C VAL A 155 2.99 -17.32 -0.08
N ARG A 156 3.29 -17.97 -1.21
CA ARG A 156 3.21 -17.35 -2.54
C ARG A 156 1.87 -16.67 -2.84
N VAL A 157 0.75 -17.31 -2.52
CA VAL A 157 -0.60 -16.75 -2.74
C VAL A 157 -0.80 -15.44 -1.97
N HIS A 158 -0.33 -15.39 -0.72
CA HIS A 158 -0.40 -14.19 0.10
C HIS A 158 0.54 -13.10 -0.45
N GLY A 159 1.78 -13.46 -0.80
CA GLY A 159 2.75 -12.53 -1.37
C GLY A 159 2.30 -11.90 -2.69
N LEU A 160 1.68 -12.69 -3.58
CA LEU A 160 1.11 -12.18 -4.84
C LEU A 160 0.03 -11.14 -4.59
N ARG A 161 -0.91 -11.40 -3.66
CA ARG A 161 -1.97 -10.45 -3.31
C ARG A 161 -1.40 -9.11 -2.80
N LEU A 162 -0.36 -9.15 -1.97
CA LEU A 162 0.27 -7.93 -1.47
C LEU A 162 1.04 -7.18 -2.57
N LEU A 163 1.74 -7.90 -3.46
CA LEU A 163 2.41 -7.31 -4.63
C LEU A 163 1.41 -6.64 -5.57
N GLU A 164 0.28 -7.29 -5.83
CA GLU A 164 -0.82 -6.77 -6.62
C GLU A 164 -1.30 -5.42 -6.06
N ALA A 165 -1.53 -5.33 -4.74
CA ALA A 165 -1.93 -4.10 -4.08
C ALA A 165 -0.85 -3.00 -4.21
N GLN A 166 0.44 -3.34 -4.09
CA GLN A 166 1.54 -2.38 -4.31
C GLN A 166 1.55 -1.85 -5.75
N VAL A 167 1.50 -2.73 -6.75
CA VAL A 167 1.48 -2.34 -8.18
C VAL A 167 0.30 -1.41 -8.45
N ALA A 168 -0.90 -1.78 -8.02
CA ALA A 168 -2.13 -1.01 -8.20
C ALA A 168 -2.08 0.38 -7.54
N THR A 169 -1.25 0.56 -6.52
CA THR A 169 -1.17 1.80 -5.73
C THR A 169 0.08 2.62 -6.01
N GLY A 170 0.74 2.43 -7.16
CA GLY A 170 1.83 3.29 -7.62
C GLY A 170 3.18 2.61 -7.81
N GLY A 171 3.25 1.29 -7.68
CA GLY A 171 4.46 0.51 -7.97
C GLY A 171 5.04 -0.21 -6.75
N ILE A 172 6.12 -0.94 -6.99
CA ILE A 172 6.79 -1.79 -6.00
C ILE A 172 7.51 -0.94 -4.96
N ILE A 173 7.40 -1.34 -3.70
CA ILE A 173 8.05 -0.65 -2.59
C ILE A 173 9.47 -1.17 -2.40
N ASP A 174 10.43 -0.24 -2.28
CA ASP A 174 11.80 -0.53 -1.87
C ASP A 174 11.91 -0.38 -0.34
N PRO A 175 12.08 -1.47 0.42
CA PRO A 175 12.13 -1.42 1.88
C PRO A 175 13.43 -0.80 2.43
N THR A 176 14.46 -0.64 1.58
CA THR A 176 15.73 -0.01 1.97
C THR A 176 15.60 1.51 1.91
N PHE A 177 15.01 2.03 0.84
CA PHE A 177 14.88 3.47 0.61
C PHE A 177 13.52 4.06 0.98
N SER A 178 12.56 3.21 1.35
CA SER A 178 11.27 3.60 1.91
C SER A 178 10.38 4.41 0.96
N HIS A 179 10.45 4.10 -0.34
CA HIS A 179 9.62 4.71 -1.38
C HIS A 179 9.27 3.70 -2.46
N ARG A 180 8.40 4.11 -3.38
CA ARG A 180 7.95 3.29 -4.52
C ARG A 180 8.83 3.55 -5.73
N LEU A 181 9.04 2.48 -6.50
CA LEU A 181 9.85 2.50 -7.70
C LEU A 181 8.98 2.30 -8.96
N PRO A 182 9.35 2.97 -10.07
CA PRO A 182 8.90 2.57 -11.39
C PRO A 182 9.25 1.09 -11.64
N LEU A 183 8.38 0.38 -12.36
CA LEU A 183 8.49 -1.06 -12.56
C LEU A 183 9.81 -1.49 -13.19
N GLU A 184 10.30 -0.75 -14.20
CA GLU A 184 11.58 -1.03 -14.85
C GLU A 184 12.79 -0.89 -13.89
N VAL A 185 12.70 0.00 -12.91
CA VAL A 185 13.73 0.16 -11.88
C VAL A 185 13.63 -0.96 -10.84
N ALA A 186 12.41 -1.36 -10.49
CA ALA A 186 12.17 -2.50 -9.61
C ALA A 186 12.73 -3.80 -10.21
N TYR A 187 12.61 -4.01 -11.52
CA TYR A 187 13.27 -5.13 -12.22
C TYR A 187 14.80 -5.04 -12.12
N ALA A 188 15.37 -3.87 -12.40
CA ALA A 188 16.82 -3.68 -12.36
C ALA A 188 17.41 -3.91 -10.95
N ARG A 189 16.63 -3.65 -9.89
CA ARG A 189 17.00 -3.90 -8.49
C ARG A 189 16.62 -5.30 -7.99
N GLY A 190 16.01 -6.14 -8.82
CA GLY A 190 15.58 -7.49 -8.42
C GLY A 190 14.49 -7.50 -7.35
N LEU A 191 13.68 -6.44 -7.25
CA LEU A 191 12.58 -6.34 -6.28
C LEU A 191 11.28 -6.94 -6.81
N ILE A 192 11.22 -7.27 -8.09
CA ILE A 192 10.19 -8.04 -8.76
C ILE A 192 10.80 -8.58 -10.06
N ASP A 193 10.22 -9.61 -10.67
CA ASP A 193 10.60 -10.07 -12.01
C ASP A 193 9.42 -9.96 -13.01
N ARG A 194 9.75 -10.09 -14.30
CA ARG A 194 8.75 -10.02 -15.38
C ARG A 194 7.74 -11.17 -15.30
N GLY A 195 8.14 -12.35 -14.82
CA GLY A 195 7.26 -13.52 -14.70
C GLY A 195 6.14 -13.31 -13.67
N ILE A 196 6.46 -12.73 -12.51
CA ILE A 196 5.48 -12.31 -11.52
C ILE A 196 4.58 -11.22 -12.08
N THR A 197 5.13 -10.27 -12.83
CA THR A 197 4.29 -9.22 -13.43
C THR A 197 3.28 -9.81 -14.42
N CYS A 198 3.69 -10.74 -15.27
CA CYS A 198 2.77 -11.50 -16.13
C CYS A 198 1.74 -12.27 -15.30
N THR A 199 2.17 -12.93 -14.22
CA THR A 199 1.26 -13.64 -13.30
C THR A 199 0.22 -12.70 -12.69
N LEU A 200 0.59 -11.46 -12.34
CA LEU A 200 -0.31 -10.45 -11.79
C LEU A 200 -1.29 -9.90 -12.84
N ALA A 201 -0.87 -9.82 -14.12
CA ALA A 201 -1.72 -9.42 -15.23
C ALA A 201 -2.74 -10.51 -15.61
N ASP A 202 -2.34 -11.78 -15.50
CA ASP A 202 -3.11 -12.95 -15.88
C ASP A 202 -3.86 -13.60 -14.70
N LEU A 203 -4.12 -12.85 -13.61
CA LEU A 203 -4.85 -13.37 -12.46
C LEU A 203 -6.28 -13.79 -12.86
N SER A 204 -6.50 -15.10 -12.96
CA SER A 204 -7.80 -15.73 -13.14
C SER A 204 -8.59 -15.79 -11.83
N ASP A 205 -9.87 -16.19 -11.88
CA ASP A 205 -10.78 -16.23 -10.71
C ASP A 205 -10.19 -16.97 -9.49
N ASP A 206 -9.40 -18.03 -9.71
CA ASP A 206 -8.79 -18.83 -8.64
C ASP A 206 -7.66 -18.10 -7.88
N ASN A 207 -7.13 -17.01 -8.46
CA ASN A 207 -6.02 -16.24 -7.88
C ASN A 207 -6.43 -14.82 -7.47
N LYS A 208 -7.72 -14.46 -7.57
CA LYS A 208 -8.24 -13.16 -7.15
C LYS A 208 -8.27 -13.07 -5.63
N GLY A 209 -7.41 -12.22 -5.07
CA GLY A 209 -7.12 -12.19 -3.64
C GLY A 209 -8.09 -11.38 -2.76
N PHE A 210 -9.00 -10.62 -3.37
CA PHE A 210 -9.93 -9.72 -2.68
C PHE A 210 -11.38 -10.08 -2.98
N PHE A 211 -12.29 -9.68 -2.09
CA PHE A 211 -13.71 -10.03 -2.17
C PHE A 211 -14.58 -8.78 -2.15
N ASP A 212 -15.54 -8.66 -3.08
CA ASP A 212 -16.55 -7.60 -3.05
C ASP A 212 -17.78 -8.05 -2.25
N PRO A 213 -18.09 -7.42 -1.09
CA PRO A 213 -19.26 -7.75 -0.28
C PRO A 213 -20.61 -7.43 -0.94
N ASN A 214 -20.64 -6.61 -2.00
CA ASN A 214 -21.89 -6.26 -2.69
C ASN A 214 -22.33 -7.35 -3.68
N THR A 215 -21.37 -7.88 -4.47
CA THR A 215 -21.66 -8.87 -5.53
C THR A 215 -21.32 -10.30 -5.13
N ASP A 216 -20.67 -10.50 -3.97
CA ASP A 216 -20.16 -11.78 -3.50
C ASP A 216 -19.14 -12.43 -4.48
N GLU A 217 -18.35 -11.61 -5.19
CA GLU A 217 -17.35 -12.03 -6.17
C GLU A 217 -15.91 -11.85 -5.68
N ASN A 218 -15.01 -12.73 -6.11
CA ASN A 218 -13.56 -12.51 -5.98
C ASN A 218 -13.08 -11.55 -7.08
N LEU A 219 -12.25 -10.57 -6.71
CA LEU A 219 -11.70 -9.52 -7.56
C LEU A 219 -10.20 -9.35 -7.34
N THR A 220 -9.54 -8.79 -8.35
CA THR A 220 -8.24 -8.14 -8.20
C THR A 220 -8.38 -6.85 -7.37
N TYR A 221 -7.30 -6.39 -6.75
CA TYR A 221 -7.28 -5.11 -6.04
C TYR A 221 -7.66 -3.96 -6.96
N THR A 222 -7.14 -3.94 -8.19
CA THR A 222 -7.46 -2.91 -9.18
C THR A 222 -8.94 -2.93 -9.56
N GLN A 223 -9.53 -4.11 -9.80
CA GLN A 223 -10.97 -4.22 -10.05
C GLN A 223 -11.79 -3.70 -8.86
N LEU A 224 -11.39 -4.02 -7.63
CA LEU A 224 -12.09 -3.53 -6.44
C LEU A 224 -11.93 -2.00 -6.27
N GLN A 225 -10.76 -1.43 -6.57
CA GLN A 225 -10.55 0.02 -6.59
C GLN A 225 -11.46 0.71 -7.60
N HIS A 226 -11.71 0.12 -8.77
CA HIS A 226 -12.63 0.68 -9.77
C HIS A 226 -14.09 0.71 -9.30
N ARG A 227 -14.46 -0.14 -8.32
CA ARG A 227 -15.78 -0.11 -7.68
C ARG A 227 -15.87 0.89 -6.52
N CYS A 228 -14.74 1.46 -6.10
CA CYS A 228 -14.72 2.42 -5.00
C CYS A 228 -15.08 3.83 -5.46
N VAL A 229 -15.63 4.62 -4.55
CA VAL A 229 -15.87 6.05 -4.74
C VAL A 229 -14.76 6.87 -4.07
N PRO A 230 -14.33 7.99 -4.68
CA PRO A 230 -13.37 8.87 -4.03
C PRO A 230 -14.01 9.52 -2.79
N ASP A 231 -13.26 9.58 -1.69
CA ASP A 231 -13.64 10.40 -0.55
C ASP A 231 -13.77 11.88 -1.01
N PRO A 232 -14.85 12.61 -0.66
CA PRO A 232 -15.01 14.02 -1.03
C PRO A 232 -13.83 14.94 -0.66
N ALA A 233 -13.00 14.56 0.32
CA ALA A 233 -11.80 15.31 0.69
C ALA A 233 -10.50 14.86 -0.03
N GLY A 234 -10.56 13.87 -0.93
CA GLY A 234 -9.63 13.73 -2.05
C GLY A 234 -8.69 12.53 -2.04
N ASP A 235 -8.22 12.06 -0.89
CA ASP A 235 -7.00 11.21 -0.85
C ASP A 235 -7.24 9.72 -0.63
N LEU A 236 -8.49 9.31 -0.42
CA LEU A 236 -8.87 7.92 -0.13
C LEU A 236 -9.91 7.42 -1.14
N LEU A 237 -9.88 6.12 -1.41
CA LEU A 237 -10.99 5.40 -2.03
C LEU A 237 -11.81 4.74 -0.92
N LEU A 238 -13.12 4.83 -1.03
CA LEU A 238 -14.05 4.16 -0.12
C LEU A 238 -14.86 3.14 -0.92
N LEU A 239 -14.91 1.91 -0.43
CA LEU A 239 -15.73 0.87 -1.05
C LEU A 239 -17.20 1.12 -0.65
N PRO A 240 -18.09 1.50 -1.58
CA PRO A 240 -19.50 1.69 -1.25
C PRO A 240 -20.13 0.36 -0.85
N LEU A 241 -21.02 0.41 0.13
CA LEU A 241 -21.83 -0.72 0.55
C LEU A 241 -23.29 -0.42 0.28
N ILE A 242 -23.87 -1.25 -0.59
CA ILE A 242 -25.27 -1.17 -0.97
C ILE A 242 -26.06 -1.98 0.06
N PRO A 243 -27.14 -1.43 0.65
CA PRO A 243 -28.04 -2.21 1.49
C PRO A 243 -28.58 -3.42 0.71
N LYS A 244 -28.47 -4.63 1.28
CA LYS A 244 -29.14 -5.83 0.76
C LYS A 244 -30.61 -5.85 1.16
#